data_AF-M2YBP0-F1
#
_entry.id   AF-M2YBP0-F1
#
_cell.length_a   1.000
_cell.length_b   1.000
_cell.length_c   1.000
_cell.angle_alpha   90.00
_cell.angle_beta   90.00
_cell.angle_gamma   90.00
#
_symmetry.space_group_name_H-M   'P 1'
#
loop_
_entity.id
_entity.type
_entity.pdbx_description
1 polymer ?
#
loop_
_entity_poly.entity_id
_entity_poly.type
_entity_poly.pdbx_seq_one_letter_code
_entity_poly.pdbx_strand_id
1 'polypeptide(L)'
;MTDSQRDAHDDGAPCGCSQAQLERIHEYLDGALTVDDVRAIAEHLDDCPDCTHEHDLEREIRTAVRRSCAETAPETLRASIMSRINEACGRTEAGAQAESESVRQSTQ
;
A
#
# COMPACT_ATOMS: atom_id res chain seq x y z
N MET A 1 -45.98 6.40 -25.66
CA MET A 1 -45.39 7.72 -26.00
C MET A 1 -45.47 8.53 -24.73
N THR A 2 -44.51 8.56 -23.82
CA THR A 2 -43.07 8.80 -23.97
C THR A 2 -42.28 8.03 -22.91
N ASP A 3 -41.50 7.06 -23.35
CA ASP A 3 -40.35 6.49 -22.64
C ASP A 3 -39.14 7.11 -23.35
N SER A 4 -38.34 7.96 -22.69
CA SER A 4 -37.03 8.41 -23.22
C SER A 4 -36.15 9.29 -22.33
N GLN A 5 -36.57 9.74 -21.14
CA GLN A 5 -35.64 10.47 -20.26
C GLN A 5 -34.93 9.46 -19.34
N ARG A 6 -33.98 8.71 -19.92
CA ARG A 6 -32.93 8.06 -19.14
C ARG A 6 -31.89 9.13 -18.87
N ASP A 7 -32.12 9.91 -17.83
CA ASP A 7 -31.17 10.89 -17.33
C ASP A 7 -29.86 10.14 -17.04
N ALA A 8 -28.84 10.43 -17.86
CA ALA A 8 -27.47 10.11 -17.55
C ALA A 8 -27.09 11.00 -16.37
N HIS A 9 -27.41 10.54 -15.16
CA HIS A 9 -26.78 11.06 -13.96
C HIS A 9 -25.30 10.77 -14.10
N ASP A 10 -24.58 11.79 -14.59
CA ASP A 10 -23.18 12.02 -14.27
C ASP A 10 -23.12 12.16 -12.75
N ASP A 11 -23.08 11.02 -12.05
CA ASP A 11 -22.74 10.92 -10.62
C ASP A 11 -21.24 11.20 -10.44
N GLY A 12 -20.75 12.22 -11.13
CA GLY A 12 -19.43 12.80 -10.97
C GLY A 12 -19.34 13.41 -9.58
N ALA A 13 -18.19 13.23 -8.94
CA ALA A 13 -17.90 13.74 -7.62
C ALA A 13 -18.39 15.20 -7.46
N PRO A 14 -18.84 15.61 -6.26
CA PRO A 14 -19.45 16.91 -6.01
C PRO A 14 -18.58 18.13 -6.39
N CYS A 15 -17.31 17.91 -6.71
CA CYS A 15 -16.35 18.90 -7.18
C CYS A 15 -16.35 19.16 -8.68
N GLY A 16 -17.18 18.48 -9.48
CA GLY A 16 -17.21 18.64 -10.94
C GLY A 16 -15.95 18.12 -11.65
N CYS A 17 -15.10 17.40 -10.93
CA CYS A 17 -13.97 16.69 -11.50
C CYS A 17 -14.48 15.47 -12.27
N SER A 18 -13.82 15.16 -13.39
CA SER A 18 -14.15 14.00 -14.20
C SER A 18 -14.08 12.73 -13.37
N GLN A 19 -14.97 11.77 -13.64
CA GLN A 19 -14.92 10.43 -13.02
C GLN A 19 -13.53 9.78 -13.18
N ALA A 20 -12.82 10.09 -14.27
CA ALA A 20 -11.47 9.62 -14.53
C ALA A 20 -10.40 10.20 -13.58
N GLN A 21 -10.66 11.31 -12.88
CA GLN A 21 -9.77 11.82 -11.83
C GLN A 21 -9.99 11.07 -10.52
N LEU A 22 -11.25 10.77 -10.19
CA LEU A 22 -11.58 9.96 -9.01
C LEU A 22 -11.00 8.55 -9.11
N GLU A 23 -11.12 7.91 -10.28
CA GLU A 23 -10.53 6.59 -10.53
C GLU A 23 -9.00 6.60 -10.36
N ARG A 24 -8.33 7.65 -10.87
CA ARG A 24 -6.88 7.82 -10.69
C ARG A 24 -6.48 8.05 -9.23
N ILE A 25 -7.33 8.65 -8.38
CA ILE A 25 -7.05 8.77 -6.93
C ILE A 25 -7.01 7.38 -6.28
N HIS A 26 -7.89 6.47 -6.68
CA HIS A 26 -7.87 5.08 -6.19
C HIS A 26 -6.61 4.35 -6.67
N GLU A 27 -6.26 4.49 -7.95
CA GLU A 27 -5.02 3.92 -8.51
C GLU A 27 -3.76 4.48 -7.84
N TYR A 28 -3.77 5.78 -7.51
CA TYR A 28 -2.72 6.46 -6.75
C TYR A 28 -2.56 5.82 -5.36
N LEU A 29 -3.67 5.61 -4.65
CA LEU A 29 -3.66 4.98 -3.32
C LEU A 29 -3.20 3.52 -3.37
N ASP A 30 -3.43 2.80 -4.47
CA ASP A 30 -2.97 1.43 -4.69
C ASP A 30 -1.51 1.34 -5.17
N GLY A 31 -0.92 2.46 -5.60
CA GLY A 31 0.43 2.51 -6.16
C GLY A 31 0.52 1.90 -7.56
N ALA A 32 -0.59 1.87 -8.30
CA ALA A 32 -0.68 1.31 -9.65
C ALA A 32 -0.36 2.32 -10.77
N LEU A 33 -0.06 3.57 -10.41
CA LEU A 33 0.19 4.66 -11.34
C LEU A 33 1.64 4.75 -11.81
N THR A 34 1.85 5.34 -12.99
CA THR A 34 3.18 5.74 -13.47
C THR A 34 3.68 6.99 -12.71
N VAL A 35 4.98 7.28 -12.81
CA VAL A 35 5.59 8.45 -12.15
C VAL A 35 4.95 9.77 -12.63
N ASP A 36 4.59 9.83 -13.92
CA ASP A 36 3.95 11.02 -14.49
C ASP A 36 2.51 11.20 -13.97
N ASP A 37 1.75 10.11 -13.86
CA ASP A 37 0.39 10.15 -13.34
C ASP A 37 0.36 10.48 -11.84
N VAL A 38 1.33 10.00 -11.07
CA VAL A 38 1.52 10.36 -9.65
C VAL A 38 1.67 11.86 -9.49
N ARG A 39 2.49 12.50 -10.34
CA ARG A 39 2.68 13.95 -10.29
C ARG A 39 1.40 14.70 -10.68
N ALA A 40 0.71 14.26 -11.73
CA ALA A 40 -0.54 14.88 -12.16
C ALA A 40 -1.62 14.82 -11.08
N ILE A 41 -1.73 13.69 -10.36
CA ILE A 41 -2.66 13.56 -9.23
C ILE A 41 -2.22 14.39 -8.03
N ALA A 42 -0.93 14.45 -7.73
CA ALA A 42 -0.43 15.30 -6.64
C ALA A 42 -0.77 16.78 -6.86
N GLU A 43 -0.53 17.31 -8.06
CA GLU A 43 -0.92 18.68 -8.43
C GLU A 43 -2.44 18.89 -8.30
N HIS A 44 -3.25 17.91 -8.73
CA HIS A 44 -4.70 17.98 -8.61
C HIS A 44 -5.19 17.99 -7.15
N LEU A 45 -4.56 17.21 -6.27
CA LEU A 45 -4.88 17.19 -4.84
C LEU A 45 -4.50 18.50 -4.13
N ASP A 46 -3.54 19.25 -4.66
CA ASP A 46 -3.20 20.59 -4.16
C ASP A 46 -4.22 21.65 -4.62
N ASP A 47 -4.77 21.50 -5.83
CA ASP A 47 -5.71 22.45 -6.44
C ASP A 47 -7.19 22.19 -6.08
N CYS A 48 -7.55 20.96 -5.70
CA CYS A 48 -8.94 20.56 -5.48
C CYS A 48 -9.18 19.98 -4.05
N PRO A 49 -9.76 20.77 -3.13
CA PRO A 49 -9.95 20.34 -1.73
C PRO A 49 -10.95 19.19 -1.57
N ASP A 50 -11.93 19.09 -2.46
CA ASP A 50 -12.91 18.00 -2.44
C ASP A 50 -12.25 16.66 -2.81
N CYS A 51 -11.36 16.65 -3.79
CA CYS A 51 -10.60 15.45 -4.16
C CYS A 51 -9.61 15.05 -3.06
N THR A 52 -9.03 16.03 -2.35
CA THR A 52 -8.26 15.77 -1.13
C THR A 52 -9.12 15.10 -0.05
N HIS A 53 -10.37 15.56 0.12
CA HIS A 53 -11.29 14.99 1.10
C HIS A 53 -11.63 13.52 0.80
N GLU A 54 -11.95 13.20 -0.45
CA GLU A 54 -12.21 11.83 -0.90
C GLU A 54 -10.96 10.94 -0.72
N HIS A 55 -9.78 11.44 -1.08
CA HIS A 55 -8.51 10.74 -0.85
C HIS A 55 -8.30 10.41 0.64
N ASP A 56 -8.54 11.37 1.53
CA ASP A 56 -8.36 11.19 2.97
C ASP A 56 -9.36 10.19 3.54
N LEU A 57 -10.63 10.26 3.11
CA LEU A 57 -11.67 9.30 3.48
C LEU A 57 -11.28 7.87 3.07
N GLU A 58 -10.89 7.66 1.81
CA GLU A 58 -10.47 6.36 1.31
C GLU A 58 -9.24 5.83 2.08
N ARG A 59 -8.30 6.71 2.44
CA ARG A 59 -7.13 6.37 3.26
C ARG A 59 -7.53 5.93 4.67
N GLU A 60 -8.52 6.58 5.28
CA GLU A 60 -9.07 6.19 6.58
C GLU A 60 -9.76 4.83 6.51
N ILE A 61 -10.60 4.60 5.49
CA ILE A 61 -11.28 3.33 5.24
C ILE A 61 -10.24 2.22 5.11
N ARG A 62 -9.24 2.40 4.26
CA ARG A 62 -8.14 1.45 4.05
C ARG A 62 -7.39 1.14 5.34
N THR A 63 -7.18 2.15 6.17
CA THR A 63 -6.56 1.98 7.50
C THR A 63 -7.45 1.17 8.44
N ALA A 64 -8.75 1.45 8.47
CA ALA A 64 -9.73 0.71 9.26
C ALA A 64 -9.84 -0.77 8.83
N VAL A 65 -9.85 -1.02 7.52
CA VAL A 65 -9.85 -2.38 6.95
C VAL A 65 -8.57 -3.11 7.34
N ARG A 66 -7.38 -2.50 7.20
CA ARG A 66 -6.11 -3.11 7.60
C ARG A 66 -6.06 -3.47 9.09
N ARG A 67 -6.65 -2.65 9.96
CA ARG A 67 -6.75 -2.93 11.40
C ARG A 67 -7.68 -4.11 11.70
N SER A 68 -8.79 -4.19 10.98
CA SER A 68 -9.81 -5.24 11.17
C SER A 68 -9.39 -6.59 10.57
N CYS A 69 -8.63 -6.58 9.47
CA CYS A 69 -8.14 -7.76 8.75
C CYS A 69 -6.66 -8.06 9.05
N ALA A 70 -6.21 -7.86 10.29
CA ALA A 70 -4.85 -8.15 10.71
C ALA A 70 -4.63 -9.67 10.92
N GLU A 71 -4.86 -10.47 9.89
CA GLU A 71 -4.47 -11.88 9.89
C GLU A 71 -2.94 -11.95 9.80
N THR A 72 -2.32 -12.45 10.88
CA THR A 72 -0.88 -12.58 10.95
C THR A 72 -0.43 -13.60 9.91
N ALA A 73 0.31 -13.14 8.89
CA ALA A 73 0.89 -14.02 7.88
C ALA A 73 1.60 -15.23 8.55
N PRO A 74 1.46 -16.46 8.03
CA PRO A 74 2.12 -17.62 8.61
C PRO A 74 3.64 -17.41 8.74
N GLU A 75 4.22 -17.83 9.87
CA GLU A 75 5.66 -17.66 10.14
C GLU A 75 6.53 -18.27 9.04
N THR A 76 6.08 -19.37 8.44
CA THR A 76 6.72 -20.04 7.31
C THR A 76 6.86 -19.14 6.08
N LEU A 77 5.81 -18.37 5.76
CA LEU A 77 5.83 -17.43 4.65
C LEU A 77 6.74 -16.24 4.95
N ARG A 78 6.70 -15.71 6.17
CA ARG A 78 7.61 -14.64 6.60
C ARG A 78 9.07 -15.07 6.51
N ALA A 79 9.41 -16.25 7.04
CA ALA A 79 10.77 -16.78 6.99
C ALA A 79 11.26 -16.98 5.54
N SER A 80 10.40 -17.50 4.66
CA SER A 80 10.73 -17.69 3.24
C SER A 80 10.98 -16.35 2.51
N ILE A 81 10.11 -15.35 2.74
CA ILE A 81 10.28 -14.01 2.15
C ILE A 81 11.57 -13.35 2.66
N MET A 82 11.83 -13.42 3.97
CA MET A 82 13.04 -12.83 4.55
C MET A 82 14.31 -13.50 4.03
N SER A 83 14.34 -14.84 3.88
CA SER A 83 15.48 -15.55 3.26
C SER A 83 15.74 -15.03 1.84
N ARG A 84 14.69 -14.93 1.01
CA ARG A 84 14.81 -14.47 -0.37
C ARG A 84 15.24 -13.01 -0.48
N ILE A 85 14.76 -12.13 0.40
CA ILE A 85 15.23 -10.73 0.47
C ILE A 85 16.69 -10.68 0.89
N ASN A 86 17.09 -11.52 1.84
CA ASN A 86 18.45 -11.58 2.34
C ASN A 86 19.45 -12.05 1.27
N GLU A 87 19.07 -13.07 0.52
CA GLU A 87 19.80 -13.57 -0.66
C GLU A 87 19.88 -12.49 -1.75
N ALA A 88 18.78 -11.80 -2.05
CA ALA A 88 18.74 -10.74 -3.06
C ALA A 88 19.55 -9.49 -2.66
N CYS A 89 19.59 -9.14 -1.38
CA CYS A 89 20.31 -7.97 -0.86
C CYS A 89 21.76 -8.28 -0.41
N GLY A 90 22.19 -9.55 -0.42
CA GLY A 90 23.56 -9.94 -0.08
C GLY A 90 23.96 -9.80 1.40
N ARG A 91 23.01 -9.79 2.34
CA ARG A 91 23.31 -9.80 3.79
C ARG A 91 23.49 -11.24 4.29
N THR A 92 24.55 -11.91 3.90
CA THR A 92 24.89 -13.19 4.54
C THR A 92 25.31 -12.94 5.99
N GLU A 93 24.46 -13.35 6.92
CA GLU A 93 24.77 -13.47 8.34
C GLU A 93 25.76 -14.63 8.55
N ALA A 94 27.02 -14.36 8.26
CA ALA A 94 28.14 -15.10 8.81
C ALA A 94 28.37 -14.61 10.25
N GLY A 95 27.92 -15.38 11.24
CA GLY A 95 28.45 -15.30 12.61
C GLY A 95 27.40 -15.11 13.71
N ALA A 96 26.74 -16.19 14.13
CA ALA A 96 26.12 -16.24 15.46
C ALA A 96 26.02 -17.66 16.04
N GLN A 97 26.96 -18.58 15.76
CA GLN A 97 27.07 -19.86 16.48
C GLN A 97 28.52 -20.37 16.51
N ALA A 98 29.37 -19.84 17.38
CA ALA A 98 30.56 -20.53 17.89
C ALA A 98 31.21 -19.71 19.01
N GLU A 99 30.70 -19.76 20.24
CA GLU A 99 31.45 -19.38 21.45
C GLU A 99 30.67 -19.74 22.72
N SER A 100 30.51 -21.04 23.01
CA SER A 100 30.12 -21.55 24.33
C SER A 100 30.51 -23.03 24.51
N GLU A 101 31.66 -23.47 23.97
CA GLU A 101 32.16 -24.82 24.23
C GLU A 101 33.70 -24.83 24.30
N SER A 102 34.29 -23.98 25.15
CA SER A 102 35.73 -24.04 25.44
C SER A 102 36.12 -23.57 26.86
N VAL A 103 35.18 -23.57 27.82
CA VAL A 103 35.45 -23.19 29.23
C VAL A 103 35.20 -24.36 30.18
N ARG A 104 35.75 -25.56 29.89
CA ARG A 104 35.73 -26.70 30.84
C ARG A 104 36.97 -27.61 30.84
N GLN A 105 37.97 -27.42 29.97
CA GLN A 105 39.12 -28.34 29.88
C GLN A 105 40.41 -27.85 30.58
N SER A 106 40.41 -26.71 31.27
CA SER A 106 41.64 -26.12 31.86
C SER A 106 41.75 -26.19 33.40
N THR A 107 41.12 -27.19 34.02
CA THR A 107 41.49 -27.61 35.39
C THR A 107 41.98 -29.05 35.36
N GLN A 108 43.20 -29.21 34.82
CA GLN A 108 44.16 -30.23 35.20
C GLN A 108 45.55 -29.62 35.10
#